data_AF-A0AA86V9S3-F1
#
_entry.id   AF-A0AA86V9S3-F1
#
_cell.length_a   1.000
_cell.length_b   1.000
_cell.length_c   1.000
_cell.angle_alpha   90.00
_cell.angle_beta   90.00
_cell.angle_gamma   90.00
#
_symmetry.space_group_name_H-M   'P 1'
#
loop_
_entity.id
_entity.type
_entity.pdbx_description
1 polymer ?
#
loop_
_entity_poly.entity_id
_entity_poly.type
_entity_poly.pdbx_seq_one_letter_code
_entity_poly.pdbx_strand_id
1 'polypeptide(L)'
;MFSIYREVAVNSIAEALDSSLKDGKARKKCCRALLILCGHFSSTGKIPTKTSILKQAGYDHDSLEVKLPGQQEEGQQSEVTISLEDEAKRGEEFLKKLLESLIGDGESPFLKSISRCLDCKHLDLVRACLMIVTWLSSSLSTLYGAGLHLPAFLSIISQLKGILENGELELKTLASLSLLNFSKISECKTLLKTMAEDIAPLLHGLVDVTWTAKQLHAIVSRENL
;
A
#
# COMPACT_ATOMS: atom_id res chain seq x y z
N MET A 1 -21.96 -12.74 5.13
CA MET A 1 -22.74 -11.62 5.70
C MET A 1 -21.75 -10.60 6.23
N PHE A 2 -21.65 -9.44 5.58
CA PHE A 2 -20.83 -8.32 6.06
C PHE A 2 -21.38 -7.87 7.41
N SER A 3 -20.53 -7.80 8.43
CA SER A 3 -20.95 -7.32 9.75
C SER A 3 -21.08 -5.80 9.69
N ILE A 4 -22.22 -5.24 10.12
CA ILE A 4 -22.48 -3.79 10.19
C ILE A 4 -21.32 -3.06 10.89
N TYR A 5 -20.70 -3.70 11.89
CA TYR A 5 -19.55 -3.14 12.60
C TYR A 5 -18.31 -2.92 11.72
N ARG A 6 -18.08 -3.77 10.72
CA ARG A 6 -16.95 -3.63 9.78
C ARG A 6 -17.16 -2.44 8.85
N GLU A 7 -18.38 -2.30 8.33
CA GLU A 7 -18.75 -1.17 7.49
C GLU A 7 -18.63 0.16 8.25
N VAL A 8 -19.18 0.22 9.47
CA VAL A 8 -19.04 1.39 10.36
C VAL A 8 -17.57 1.71 10.64
N ALA A 9 -16.73 0.70 10.88
CA ALA A 9 -15.30 0.90 11.10
C ALA A 9 -14.60 1.48 9.86
N VAL A 10 -14.88 0.96 8.66
CA VAL A 10 -14.31 1.45 7.40
C VAL A 10 -14.77 2.89 7.12
N ASN A 11 -16.05 3.18 7.33
CA ASN A 11 -16.59 4.53 7.18
C ASN A 11 -15.96 5.51 8.18
N SER A 12 -15.78 5.09 9.43
CA SER A 12 -15.12 5.92 10.46
C SER A 12 -13.66 6.22 10.11
N ILE A 13 -12.93 5.26 9.53
CA ILE A 13 -11.56 5.48 9.05
C ILE A 13 -11.57 6.48 7.88
N ALA A 14 -12.50 6.34 6.93
CA ALA A 14 -12.65 7.26 5.81
C ALA A 14 -12.94 8.70 6.27
N GLU A 15 -13.88 8.88 7.20
CA GLU A 15 -14.20 10.18 7.80
C GLU A 15 -13.00 10.82 8.52
N ALA A 16 -12.20 10.00 9.23
CA ALA A 16 -10.98 10.47 9.87
C ALA A 16 -9.92 10.90 8.85
N LEU A 17 -9.78 10.18 7.73
CA LEU A 17 -8.91 10.57 6.63
C LEU A 17 -9.37 11.88 5.99
N ASP A 18 -10.66 12.05 5.73
CA ASP A 18 -11.17 13.32 5.18
C ASP A 18 -10.97 14.49 6.16
N SER A 19 -11.15 14.25 7.45
CA SER A 19 -10.89 15.25 8.48
C SER A 19 -9.41 15.65 8.52
N SER A 20 -8.49 14.73 8.22
CA SER A 20 -7.05 15.01 8.17
C SER A 20 -6.61 15.99 7.08
N LEU A 21 -7.43 16.17 6.04
CA LEU A 21 -7.18 17.16 4.99
C LEU A 21 -7.30 18.60 5.53
N LYS A 22 -8.07 18.80 6.60
CA LYS A 22 -8.39 20.14 7.13
C LYS A 22 -7.82 20.38 8.53
N ASP A 23 -7.77 19.35 9.38
CA ASP A 23 -7.28 19.45 10.75
C ASP A 23 -5.90 18.80 10.91
N GLY A 24 -4.91 19.62 11.29
CA GLY A 24 -3.54 19.17 11.56
C GLY A 24 -3.42 18.18 12.73
N LYS A 25 -4.31 18.25 13.73
CA LYS A 25 -4.33 17.29 14.85
C LYS A 25 -4.88 15.95 14.40
N ALA A 26 -6.01 15.94 13.68
CA ALA A 26 -6.52 14.74 13.02
C ALA A 26 -5.48 14.12 12.10
N ARG A 27 -4.78 14.93 11.29
CA ARG A 27 -3.72 14.45 10.39
C ARG A 27 -2.61 13.69 11.09
N LYS A 28 -2.00 14.26 12.14
CA LYS A 28 -0.96 13.57 12.90
C LYS A 28 -1.43 12.22 13.45
N LYS A 29 -2.68 12.15 13.93
CA LYS A 29 -3.29 10.91 14.42
C LYS A 29 -3.52 9.91 13.29
N CYS A 30 -4.08 10.34 12.16
CA CYS A 30 -4.32 9.49 11.01
C CYS A 30 -3.02 8.93 10.46
N CYS A 31 -1.99 9.76 10.23
CA CYS A 31 -0.67 9.29 9.79
C CYS A 31 -0.12 8.20 10.72
N ARG A 32 -0.17 8.41 12.04
CA ARG A 32 0.28 7.41 13.02
C ARG A 32 -0.56 6.13 12.97
N ALA A 33 -1.88 6.25 12.88
CA ALA A 33 -2.79 5.10 12.84
C ALA A 33 -2.58 4.26 11.57
N LEU A 34 -2.42 4.89 10.41
CA LEU A 34 -2.12 4.22 9.14
C LEU A 34 -0.80 3.43 9.22
N LEU A 35 0.25 4.04 9.78
CA LEU A 35 1.54 3.36 9.92
C LEU A 35 1.47 2.16 10.88
N ILE A 36 0.71 2.28 11.98
CA ILE A 36 0.44 1.16 12.89
C ILE A 36 -0.33 0.05 12.17
N LEU A 37 -1.36 0.41 11.39
CA LEU A 37 -2.15 -0.55 10.62
C LEU A 37 -1.26 -1.37 9.68
N CYS A 38 -0.44 -0.72 8.84
CA CYS A 38 0.52 -1.42 7.98
C CYS A 38 1.41 -2.41 8.76
N GLY A 39 1.72 -2.09 10.01
CA GLY A 39 2.60 -2.91 10.83
C GLY A 39 2.01 -4.17 11.42
N HIS A 40 0.73 -4.15 11.76
CA HIS A 40 0.04 -5.36 12.20
C HIS A 40 -0.13 -6.40 11.09
N PHE A 41 -0.07 -5.97 9.82
CA PHE A 41 -0.37 -6.81 8.66
C PHE A 41 0.83 -7.14 7.78
N SER A 42 2.04 -6.86 8.27
CA SER A 42 3.27 -7.37 7.66
C SER A 42 3.41 -8.87 8.00
N SER A 43 3.69 -9.71 7.01
CA SER A 43 3.88 -11.17 7.17
C SER A 43 5.02 -11.53 8.14
N THR A 44 5.86 -10.56 8.52
CA THR A 44 6.94 -10.71 9.49
C THR A 44 6.55 -10.27 10.92
N GLY A 45 5.32 -9.78 11.13
CA GLY A 45 4.86 -9.18 12.39
C GLY A 45 5.57 -7.87 12.76
N LYS A 46 6.54 -7.42 11.96
CA LYS A 46 7.26 -6.16 12.14
C LYS A 46 6.51 -5.06 11.42
N ILE A 47 6.38 -3.90 12.08
CA ILE A 47 5.98 -2.67 11.41
C ILE A 47 6.92 -2.48 10.22
N PRO A 48 6.44 -2.56 8.95
CA PRO A 48 7.32 -2.37 7.82
C PRO A 48 7.81 -0.95 7.92
N THR A 49 9.05 -0.81 8.36
CA THR A 49 9.68 0.48 8.52
C THR A 49 9.84 1.08 7.12
N LYS A 50 9.81 2.41 7.04
CA LYS A 50 10.13 3.15 5.81
C LYS A 50 11.36 2.55 5.10
N THR A 51 12.41 2.23 5.87
CA THR A 51 13.64 1.63 5.37
C THR A 51 13.45 0.23 4.79
N SER A 52 12.60 -0.62 5.38
CA SER A 52 12.34 -1.97 4.85
C SER A 52 11.61 -1.93 3.50
N ILE A 53 10.61 -1.06 3.34
CA ILE A 53 9.85 -0.95 2.08
C ILE A 53 10.73 -0.32 0.98
N LEU A 54 11.48 0.74 1.32
CA LEU A 54 12.38 1.37 0.37
C LEU A 54 13.52 0.44 -0.07
N LYS A 55 14.12 -0.31 0.86
CA LYS A 55 15.11 -1.35 0.53
C LYS A 55 14.50 -2.45 -0.35
N GLN A 56 13.28 -2.90 -0.03
CA GLN A 56 12.55 -3.83 -0.88
C GLN A 56 12.30 -3.25 -2.28
N ALA A 57 12.15 -1.93 -2.41
CA ALA A 57 12.00 -1.24 -3.69
C ALA A 57 13.32 -1.00 -4.45
N GLY A 58 14.47 -1.37 -3.87
CA GLY A 58 15.81 -1.14 -4.43
C GLY A 58 16.43 0.20 -4.08
N TYR A 59 15.83 0.94 -3.15
CA TYR A 59 16.34 2.21 -2.68
C TYR A 59 17.19 2.01 -1.43
N ASP A 60 18.51 2.09 -1.59
CA ASP A 60 19.47 1.98 -0.50
C ASP A 60 19.99 3.38 -0.14
N HIS A 61 19.34 4.00 0.84
CA HIS A 61 19.86 5.20 1.48
C HIS A 61 20.00 4.92 2.97
N ASP A 62 21.25 4.96 3.45
CA ASP A 62 21.60 4.83 4.85
C ASP A 62 21.09 6.05 5.63
N SER A 63 19.84 6.00 6.09
CA SER A 63 19.29 7.01 6.99
C SER A 63 18.69 6.36 8.24
N LEU A 64 19.48 6.45 9.31
CA LEU A 64 19.17 6.41 10.75
C LEU A 64 18.00 5.52 11.19
N GLU A 65 18.38 4.33 11.66
CA GLU A 65 17.57 3.50 12.53
C GLU A 65 17.14 4.29 13.78
N VAL A 66 15.85 4.61 13.90
CA VAL A 66 15.27 4.88 15.22
C VAL A 66 14.91 3.52 15.81
N LYS A 67 15.86 2.94 16.57
CA LYS A 67 15.56 1.84 17.47
C LYS A 67 14.56 2.34 18.51
N LEU A 68 13.36 1.76 18.54
CA LEU A 68 12.46 1.92 19.68
C LEU A 68 13.09 1.18 20.87
N PRO A 69 13.24 1.81 22.04
CA PRO A 69 13.76 1.14 23.22
C PRO A 69 12.67 0.22 23.80
N GLY A 70 12.96 -1.08 23.97
CA GLY A 70 12.09 -1.97 24.75
C GLY A 70 11.97 -3.45 24.35
N GLN A 71 12.84 -4.03 23.52
CA GLN A 71 12.85 -5.49 23.33
C GLN A 71 13.74 -6.15 24.39
N GLN A 72 13.15 -6.44 25.55
CA GLN A 72 13.65 -7.49 26.42
C GLN A 72 13.11 -8.83 25.91
N GLU A 73 14.03 -9.69 25.51
CA GLU A 73 13.78 -11.12 25.34
C GLU A 73 13.55 -11.74 26.72
N GLU A 74 12.33 -12.18 27.00
CA GLU A 74 12.11 -13.21 28.01
C GLU A 74 11.24 -14.30 27.40
N GLY A 75 11.87 -15.46 27.20
CA GLY A 75 11.19 -16.68 26.79
C GLY A 75 10.48 -17.33 27.96
N GLN A 76 9.31 -17.89 27.67
CA GLN A 76 8.83 -19.12 28.31
C GLN A 76 7.78 -19.78 27.39
N GLN A 77 8.11 -20.98 26.96
CA GLN A 77 7.27 -21.88 26.18
C GLN A 77 6.06 -22.30 27.01
N SER A 78 4.87 -22.25 26.41
CA SER A 78 3.76 -23.12 26.82
C SER A 78 3.11 -23.71 25.58
N GLU A 79 3.10 -25.03 25.59
CA GLU A 79 2.60 -25.99 24.61
C GLU A 79 1.14 -25.73 24.21
N VAL A 80 0.94 -25.19 23.02
CA VAL A 80 -0.26 -25.45 22.21
C VAL A 80 0.24 -25.71 20.80
N THR A 81 0.25 -26.98 20.40
CA THR A 81 0.52 -27.40 19.01
C THR A 81 -0.67 -27.03 18.13
N ILE A 82 -0.94 -25.73 17.97
CA ILE A 82 -1.64 -25.24 16.79
C ILE A 82 -0.60 -25.36 15.68
N SER A 83 -0.91 -26.12 14.62
CA SER A 83 0.00 -26.23 13.49
C SER A 83 0.33 -24.81 13.00
N LEU A 84 1.61 -24.48 12.83
CA LEU A 84 2.05 -23.19 12.26
C LEU A 84 1.36 -22.92 10.90
N GLU A 85 0.95 -23.98 10.22
CA GLU A 85 0.18 -23.92 8.97
C GLU A 85 -1.27 -23.45 9.19
N ASP A 86 -1.91 -23.83 10.29
CA ASP A 86 -3.27 -23.40 10.66
C ASP A 86 -3.29 -21.93 11.11
N GLU A 87 -2.24 -21.48 11.79
CA GLU A 87 -2.07 -20.06 12.13
C GLU A 87 -1.83 -19.20 10.88
N ALA A 88 -0.98 -19.65 9.95
CA ALA A 88 -0.75 -18.96 8.69
C ALA A 88 -2.03 -18.85 7.84
N LYS A 89 -2.79 -19.94 7.71
CA LYS A 89 -4.08 -19.96 7.00
C LYS A 89 -5.11 -19.04 7.66
N ARG A 90 -5.17 -19.01 9.01
CA ARG A 90 -6.05 -18.10 9.74
C ARG A 90 -5.66 -16.64 9.53
N GLY A 91 -4.36 -16.34 9.49
CA GLY A 91 -3.84 -15.01 9.19
C GLY A 91 -4.19 -14.55 7.77
N GLU A 92 -4.05 -15.43 6.79
CA GLU A 92 -4.42 -15.17 5.40
C GLU A 92 -5.91 -14.88 5.22
N GLU A 93 -6.77 -15.73 5.80
CA GLU A 93 -8.22 -15.56 5.77
C GLU A 93 -8.67 -14.27 6.49
N PHE A 94 -8.00 -13.89 7.57
CA PHE A 94 -8.24 -12.62 8.25
C PHE A 94 -7.85 -11.43 7.36
N LEU A 95 -6.69 -11.48 6.74
CA LEU A 95 -6.21 -10.46 5.81
C LEU A 95 -7.15 -10.33 4.61
N LYS A 96 -7.58 -11.45 4.02
CA LYS A 96 -8.55 -11.50 2.93
C LYS A 96 -9.84 -10.78 3.31
N LYS A 97 -10.43 -11.14 4.44
CA LYS A 97 -11.64 -10.49 4.99
C LYS A 97 -11.45 -9.00 5.28
N LEU A 98 -10.25 -8.58 5.70
CA LEU A 98 -9.94 -7.17 5.91
C LEU A 98 -9.89 -6.42 4.57
N LEU A 99 -9.19 -6.96 3.57
CA LEU A 99 -9.09 -6.38 2.24
C LEU A 99 -10.47 -6.24 1.60
N GLU A 100 -11.32 -7.27 1.69
CA GLU A 100 -12.72 -7.22 1.26
C GLU A 100 -13.49 -6.10 1.96
N SER A 101 -13.22 -5.85 3.24
CA SER A 101 -13.85 -4.75 3.98
C SER A 101 -13.35 -3.38 3.53
N LEU A 102 -12.04 -3.24 3.28
CA LEU A 102 -11.44 -1.97 2.85
C LEU A 102 -11.78 -1.60 1.40
N ILE A 103 -11.92 -2.59 0.52
CA ILE A 103 -12.15 -2.38 -0.92
C ILE A 103 -13.64 -2.35 -1.24
N GLY A 104 -14.43 -3.12 -0.50
CA GLY A 104 -15.86 -3.26 -0.75
C GLY A 104 -16.15 -3.77 -2.16
N ASP A 105 -17.25 -3.28 -2.74
CA ASP A 105 -17.69 -3.52 -4.10
C ASP A 105 -17.08 -2.55 -5.13
N GLY A 106 -16.07 -1.77 -4.72
CA GLY A 106 -15.40 -0.77 -5.53
C GLY A 106 -15.87 0.67 -5.35
N GLU A 107 -16.93 0.91 -4.57
CA GLU A 107 -17.34 2.26 -4.16
C GLU A 107 -16.83 2.65 -2.77
N SER A 108 -15.78 1.97 -2.29
CA SER A 108 -15.26 2.10 -0.94
C SER A 108 -14.95 3.56 -0.54
N PRO A 109 -15.56 4.06 0.55
CA PRO A 109 -15.24 5.39 1.07
C PRO A 109 -13.80 5.48 1.57
N PHE A 110 -13.20 4.36 2.00
CA PHE A 110 -11.80 4.31 2.37
C PHE A 110 -10.89 4.58 1.16
N LEU A 111 -11.10 3.89 0.03
CA LEU A 111 -10.29 4.09 -1.18
C LEU A 111 -10.46 5.51 -1.74
N LYS A 112 -11.69 6.04 -1.73
CA LYS A 112 -11.97 7.44 -2.12
C LYS A 112 -11.23 8.44 -1.23
N SER A 113 -11.23 8.23 0.08
CA SER A 113 -10.53 9.11 1.04
C SER A 113 -9.02 9.02 0.89
N ILE A 114 -8.47 7.81 0.67
CA ILE A 114 -7.05 7.62 0.34
C ILE A 114 -6.68 8.37 -0.94
N SER A 115 -7.49 8.27 -1.99
CA SER A 115 -7.25 9.00 -3.24
C SER A 115 -7.18 10.51 -3.02
N ARG A 116 -8.10 11.09 -2.23
CA ARG A 116 -8.07 12.53 -1.88
C ARG A 116 -6.84 12.90 -1.06
N CYS A 117 -6.41 12.02 -0.15
CA CYS A 117 -5.21 12.23 0.66
C CYS A 117 -3.92 12.18 -0.17
N LEU A 118 -3.87 11.35 -1.22
CA LEU A 118 -2.74 11.31 -2.16
C LEU A 118 -2.62 12.59 -3.01
N ASP A 119 -3.76 13.22 -3.33
CA ASP A 119 -3.83 14.48 -4.09
C ASP A 119 -3.56 15.74 -3.24
N CYS A 120 -3.39 15.58 -1.91
CA CYS A 120 -3.25 16.72 -1.02
C CYS A 120 -1.80 17.24 -0.94
N LYS A 121 -1.62 18.46 -0.43
CA LYS A 121 -0.30 19.10 -0.28
C LYS A 121 0.45 18.70 0.99
N HIS A 122 -0.12 17.83 1.83
CA HIS A 122 0.47 17.45 3.11
C HIS A 122 1.36 16.20 2.94
N LEU A 123 2.67 16.42 2.76
CA LEU A 123 3.63 15.36 2.46
C LEU A 123 3.66 14.21 3.49
N ASP A 124 3.44 14.51 4.77
CA ASP A 124 3.35 13.50 5.84
C ASP A 124 2.15 12.56 5.64
N LEU A 125 1.01 13.11 5.25
CA LEU A 125 -0.20 12.37 4.93
C LEU A 125 -0.07 11.60 3.61
N VAL A 126 0.42 12.23 2.55
CA VAL A 126 0.68 11.58 1.24
C VAL A 126 1.59 10.37 1.44
N ARG A 127 2.68 10.54 2.21
CA ARG A 127 3.61 9.43 2.52
C ARG A 127 2.93 8.30 3.29
N ALA A 128 2.15 8.61 4.33
CA ALA A 128 1.42 7.59 5.10
C ALA A 128 0.39 6.85 4.23
N CYS A 129 -0.32 7.55 3.35
CA CYS A 129 -1.25 6.95 2.39
C CYS A 129 -0.53 6.09 1.35
N LEU A 130 0.63 6.51 0.84
CA LEU A 130 1.44 5.69 -0.08
C LEU A 130 1.94 4.41 0.58
N MET A 131 2.34 4.45 1.86
CA MET A 131 2.71 3.26 2.62
C MET A 131 1.55 2.26 2.68
N ILE A 132 0.33 2.76 2.96
CA ILE A 132 -0.90 1.96 2.97
C ILE A 132 -1.20 1.40 1.58
N VAL A 133 -1.12 2.20 0.53
CA VAL A 133 -1.36 1.74 -0.85
C VAL A 133 -0.31 0.71 -1.29
N THR A 134 0.95 0.88 -0.88
CA THR A 134 2.02 -0.09 -1.15
C THR A 134 1.73 -1.43 -0.47
N TRP A 135 1.36 -1.40 0.81
CA TRP A 135 0.95 -2.59 1.55
C TRP A 135 -0.29 -3.24 0.92
N LEU A 136 -1.33 -2.44 0.67
CA LEU A 136 -2.60 -2.89 0.11
C LEU A 136 -2.40 -3.56 -1.25
N SER A 137 -1.70 -2.89 -2.17
CA SER A 137 -1.42 -3.42 -3.52
C SER A 137 -0.56 -4.70 -3.46
N SER A 138 0.41 -4.77 -2.55
CA SER A 138 1.21 -5.99 -2.34
C SER A 138 0.34 -7.14 -1.88
N SER A 139 -0.46 -6.95 -0.83
CA SER A 139 -1.36 -7.99 -0.29
C SER A 139 -2.38 -8.45 -1.33
N LEU A 140 -2.94 -7.51 -2.10
CA LEU A 140 -3.86 -7.82 -3.17
C LEU A 140 -3.21 -8.65 -4.28
N SER A 141 -1.99 -8.30 -4.69
CA SER A 141 -1.27 -9.05 -5.73
C SER A 141 -0.99 -10.50 -5.33
N THR A 142 -0.79 -10.76 -4.04
CA THR A 142 -0.56 -12.11 -3.51
C THR A 142 -1.86 -12.91 -3.41
N LEU A 143 -2.97 -12.28 -3.01
CA LEU A 143 -4.22 -12.98 -2.69
C LEU A 143 -5.22 -13.06 -3.86
N TYR A 144 -5.17 -12.10 -4.79
CA TYR A 144 -6.20 -11.89 -5.82
C TYR A 144 -5.62 -11.75 -7.23
N GLY A 145 -4.46 -12.36 -7.51
CA GLY A 145 -3.76 -12.20 -8.80
C GLY A 145 -4.63 -12.45 -10.06
N ALA A 146 -5.71 -13.23 -9.93
CA ALA A 146 -6.64 -13.55 -11.02
C ALA A 146 -7.87 -12.62 -11.16
N GLY A 147 -8.14 -11.69 -10.23
CA GLY A 147 -9.21 -10.70 -10.43
C GLY A 147 -9.60 -9.85 -9.22
N LEU A 148 -9.81 -8.56 -9.46
CA LEU A 148 -10.41 -7.59 -8.53
C LEU A 148 -11.35 -6.63 -9.30
N HIS A 149 -12.26 -5.96 -8.59
CA HIS A 149 -13.11 -4.93 -9.18
C HIS A 149 -12.27 -3.69 -9.55
N LEU A 150 -11.86 -3.59 -10.82
CA LEU A 150 -11.00 -2.54 -11.38
C LEU A 150 -11.41 -1.10 -11.07
N PRO A 151 -12.72 -0.72 -11.10
CA PRO A 151 -13.14 0.65 -10.82
C PRO A 151 -12.65 1.19 -9.46
N ALA A 152 -12.47 0.30 -8.49
CA ALA A 152 -12.05 0.64 -7.12
C ALA A 152 -10.70 1.37 -7.07
N PHE A 153 -9.80 1.08 -8.01
CA PHE A 153 -8.41 1.52 -7.97
C PHE A 153 -8.05 2.57 -9.02
N LEU A 154 -8.94 2.88 -9.98
CA LEU A 154 -8.64 3.82 -11.05
C LEU A 154 -8.22 5.20 -10.52
N SER A 155 -8.94 5.70 -9.52
CA SER A 155 -8.62 6.99 -8.88
C SER A 155 -7.24 6.93 -8.20
N ILE A 156 -6.95 5.86 -7.46
CA ILE A 156 -5.65 5.67 -6.80
C ILE A 156 -4.52 5.58 -7.83
N ILE A 157 -4.67 4.77 -8.88
CA ILE A 157 -3.67 4.62 -9.95
C ILE A 157 -3.38 5.97 -10.64
N SER A 158 -4.43 6.77 -10.87
CA SER A 158 -4.28 8.12 -11.41
C SER A 158 -3.47 9.03 -10.48
N GLN A 159 -3.70 8.95 -9.16
CA GLN A 159 -2.91 9.68 -8.17
C GLN A 159 -1.46 9.21 -8.11
N LEU A 160 -1.23 7.89 -8.22
CA LEU A 160 0.14 7.33 -8.28
C LEU A 160 0.91 7.84 -9.50
N LYS A 161 0.26 7.96 -10.66
CA LYS A 161 0.85 8.60 -11.85
C LYS A 161 1.24 10.06 -11.56
N GLY A 162 0.34 10.85 -10.97
CA GLY A 162 0.63 12.25 -10.62
C GLY A 162 1.80 12.40 -9.63
N ILE A 163 1.93 11.47 -8.67
CA ILE A 163 3.06 11.40 -7.75
C ILE A 163 4.35 10.98 -8.47
N LEU A 164 4.27 10.07 -9.44
CA LEU A 164 5.43 9.66 -10.23
C LEU A 164 5.99 10.84 -11.05
N GLU A 165 5.12 11.72 -11.52
CA GLU A 165 5.48 12.94 -12.23
C GLU A 165 6.09 13.99 -11.29
N ASN A 166 5.40 14.33 -10.21
CA ASN A 166 5.68 15.54 -9.42
C ASN A 166 6.30 15.30 -8.03
N GLY A 167 6.33 14.06 -7.56
CA GLY A 167 6.77 13.72 -6.20
C GLY A 167 8.29 13.80 -5.99
N GLU A 168 8.72 13.86 -4.74
CA GLU A 168 10.12 13.61 -4.40
C GLU A 168 10.48 12.14 -4.63
N LEU A 169 11.78 11.84 -4.76
CA LEU A 169 12.29 10.50 -5.11
C LEU A 169 11.72 9.38 -4.22
N GLU A 170 11.56 9.63 -2.93
CA GLU A 170 10.95 8.69 -1.99
C GLU A 170 9.49 8.36 -2.38
N LEU A 171 8.67 9.38 -2.64
CA LEU A 171 7.26 9.20 -3.00
C LEU A 171 7.12 8.56 -4.38
N LYS A 172 7.99 8.94 -5.33
CA LYS A 172 8.09 8.30 -6.65
C LYS A 172 8.42 6.82 -6.53
N THR A 173 9.32 6.45 -5.62
CA THR A 173 9.70 5.05 -5.37
C THR A 173 8.54 4.24 -4.82
N LEU A 174 7.81 4.76 -3.83
CA LEU A 174 6.62 4.11 -3.27
C LEU A 174 5.48 4.00 -4.31
N ALA A 175 5.29 5.03 -5.13
CA ALA A 175 4.31 5.02 -6.21
C ALA A 175 4.66 3.98 -7.28
N SER A 176 5.92 3.92 -7.71
CA SER A 176 6.45 2.91 -8.64
C SER A 176 6.24 1.49 -8.10
N LEU A 177 6.60 1.24 -6.83
CA LEU A 177 6.39 -0.07 -6.20
C LEU A 177 4.89 -0.44 -6.12
N SER A 178 4.03 0.51 -5.78
CA SER A 178 2.58 0.30 -5.75
C SER A 178 2.02 -0.06 -7.13
N LEU A 179 2.43 0.68 -8.18
CA LEU A 179 2.04 0.42 -9.58
C LEU A 179 2.56 -0.94 -10.06
N LEU A 180 3.79 -1.32 -9.68
CA LEU A 180 4.35 -2.65 -9.95
C LEU A 180 3.50 -3.75 -9.29
N ASN A 181 3.09 -3.58 -8.05
CA ASN A 181 2.20 -4.54 -7.39
C ASN A 181 0.83 -4.61 -8.06
N PHE A 182 0.24 -3.47 -8.43
CA PHE A 182 -1.00 -3.45 -9.22
C PHE A 182 -0.85 -4.15 -10.57
N SER A 183 0.30 -4.05 -11.24
CA SER A 183 0.55 -4.71 -12.53
C SER A 183 0.53 -6.25 -12.48
N LYS A 184 0.56 -6.83 -11.28
CA LYS A 184 0.41 -8.28 -11.07
C LYS A 184 -1.05 -8.74 -11.06
N ILE A 185 -1.99 -7.81 -10.94
CA ILE A 185 -3.44 -8.05 -11.00
C ILE A 185 -3.89 -7.82 -12.45
N SER A 186 -4.58 -8.79 -13.04
CA SER A 186 -4.89 -8.81 -14.48
C SER A 186 -5.58 -7.55 -15.00
N GLU A 187 -6.64 -7.09 -14.32
CA GLU A 187 -7.39 -5.90 -14.74
C GLU A 187 -6.56 -4.63 -14.60
N CYS A 188 -5.81 -4.50 -13.50
CA CYS A 188 -4.93 -3.36 -13.26
C CYS A 188 -3.78 -3.33 -14.28
N LYS A 189 -3.22 -4.49 -14.63
CA LYS A 189 -2.19 -4.62 -15.68
C LYS A 189 -2.71 -4.11 -17.02
N THR A 190 -3.94 -4.47 -17.38
CA THR A 190 -4.57 -4.01 -18.62
C THR A 190 -4.72 -2.49 -18.61
N LEU A 191 -5.21 -1.92 -17.52
CA LEU A 191 -5.30 -0.46 -17.35
C LEU A 191 -3.92 0.21 -17.46
N LEU A 192 -2.89 -0.30 -16.78
CA LEU A 192 -1.54 0.27 -16.83
C LEU A 192 -0.95 0.24 -18.24
N LYS A 193 -1.25 -0.77 -19.04
CA LYS A 193 -0.87 -0.82 -20.46
C LYS A 193 -1.55 0.27 -21.29
N THR A 194 -2.82 0.60 -21.01
CA THR A 194 -3.50 1.71 -21.71
C THR A 194 -2.91 3.08 -21.35
N MET A 195 -2.21 3.17 -20.22
CA MET A 195 -1.52 4.37 -19.73
C MET A 195 0.00 4.34 -20.00
N ALA A 196 0.48 3.39 -20.82
CA ALA A 196 1.91 3.16 -20.98
C ALA A 196 2.67 4.38 -21.55
N GLU A 197 2.09 5.06 -22.53
CA GLU A 197 2.67 6.27 -23.14
C GLU A 197 2.88 7.40 -22.12
N ASP A 198 2.00 7.46 -21.11
CA ASP A 198 2.08 8.44 -20.04
C ASP A 198 3.04 8.04 -18.92
N ILE A 199 3.10 6.75 -18.57
CA ILE A 199 3.84 6.25 -17.40
C ILE A 199 5.30 5.96 -17.75
N ALA A 200 5.58 5.40 -18.93
CA ALA A 200 6.93 4.97 -19.30
C ALA A 200 7.97 6.11 -19.25
N PRO A 201 7.70 7.33 -19.76
CA PRO A 201 8.64 8.44 -19.65
C PRO A 201 8.96 8.83 -18.21
N LEU A 202 7.97 8.75 -17.31
CA LEU A 202 8.13 9.09 -15.89
C LEU A 202 9.02 8.09 -15.14
N LEU A 203 9.08 6.84 -15.62
CA LEU A 203 9.93 5.80 -15.05
C LEU A 203 11.38 5.92 -15.48
N HIS A 204 11.68 6.54 -16.62
CA HIS A 204 13.04 6.58 -17.18
C HIS A 204 14.07 7.16 -16.19
N GLY A 205 13.72 8.25 -15.48
CA GLY A 205 14.57 8.83 -14.43
C GLY A 205 14.68 8.02 -13.14
N LEU A 206 13.84 6.98 -12.97
CA LEU A 206 13.81 6.10 -11.79
C LEU A 206 14.41 4.71 -12.06
N VAL A 207 14.51 4.31 -13.32
CA VAL A 207 15.05 3.01 -13.75
C VAL A 207 16.45 2.82 -13.17
N ASP A 208 17.33 3.83 -13.23
CA ASP A 208 18.71 3.67 -12.75
C ASP A 208 18.83 3.59 -11.22
N VAL A 209 17.85 4.10 -10.49
CA VAL A 209 17.89 4.22 -9.02
C VAL A 209 17.02 3.20 -8.30
N THR A 210 16.08 2.54 -8.98
CA THR A 210 15.17 1.56 -8.34
C THR A 210 14.88 0.38 -9.28
N TRP A 211 15.04 -0.86 -8.78
CA TRP A 211 14.71 -2.05 -9.58
C TRP A 211 13.21 -2.13 -9.88
N THR A 212 12.37 -1.57 -9.02
CA THR A 212 10.91 -1.52 -9.21
C THR A 212 10.53 -0.74 -10.46
N ALA A 213 11.17 0.41 -10.71
CA ALA A 213 10.95 1.18 -11.92
C ALA A 213 11.43 0.41 -13.16
N LYS A 214 12.57 -0.31 -13.09
CA LYS A 214 13.05 -1.18 -14.19
C LYS A 214 12.00 -2.22 -14.57
N GLN A 215 11.43 -2.91 -13.58
CA GLN A 215 10.44 -3.95 -13.80
C GLN A 215 9.11 -3.38 -14.31
N LEU A 216 8.62 -2.31 -13.68
CA LEU A 216 7.38 -1.68 -14.11
C LEU A 216 7.49 -1.14 -15.54
N HIS A 217 8.62 -0.50 -15.88
CA HIS A 217 8.91 -0.04 -17.23
C HIS A 217 8.87 -1.21 -18.23
N ALA A 218 9.50 -2.34 -17.92
CA ALA A 218 9.43 -3.53 -18.77
C ALA A 218 8.00 -4.09 -18.93
N ILE A 219 7.13 -3.94 -17.94
CA ILE A 219 5.74 -4.42 -18.00
C ILE A 219 4.87 -3.49 -18.87
N VAL A 220 5.01 -2.17 -18.72
CA VAL A 220 4.21 -1.20 -19.49
C VAL A 220 4.71 -1.04 -20.92
N SER A 221 6.02 -1.14 -21.16
CA SER A 221 6.64 -0.99 -22.49
C SER A 221 6.63 -2.26 -23.33
N ARG A 222 6.27 -3.42 -22.77
CA ARG A 222 6.03 -4.64 -23.57
C ARG A 222 4.69 -4.48 -24.30
N GLU A 223 4.78 -3.81 -25.45
CA GLU A 223 3.74 -3.83 -26.48
C GLU A 223 3.47 -5.27 -26.92
N ASN A 224 2.17 -5.52 -27.15
CA ASN A 224 1.56 -6.67 -27.80
C ASN A 224 2.50 -7.55 -28.67
N LEU A 225 3.04 -8.62 -28.08
CA LEU A 225 3.46 -9.83 -28.79
C LEU A 225 2.33 -10.86 -28.71
#